data_AF-A0A816Y2P2-F1
#
_entry.id   AF-A0A816Y2P2-F1
#
_cell.length_a   1.000
_cell.length_b   1.000
_cell.length_c   1.000
_cell.angle_alpha   90.00
_cell.angle_beta   90.00
_cell.angle_gamma   90.00
#
_symmetry.space_group_name_H-M   'P 1'
#
loop_
_entity.id
_entity.type
_entity.pdbx_description
1 polymer ?
#
loop_
_entity_poly.entity_id
_entity_poly.type
_entity_poly.pdbx_seq_one_letter_code
_entity_poly.pdbx_strand_id
1 'polypeptide(L)'
;MIGSPVMSSSSMIVCPRVSPNGLPYLPPKPRTRRLVVRAASPSTQPEGKCPLTVVLDVSRGIWRQTLKPLSDFGFGKRSVWEGGVGLFLVSGATLLALSWAWLRGFQMRAKFRKYQTVFELSQASGSCTGTPVRIRGVTVGSVIRVNPSLKNIEAVAEIEDDKIIIPRNSLVEVNQSGLLMETMIDITPKDPIPEPSVGPLHQECGKEGLIVCDREKIKGEQGVSLDELVGIFTRMGRDVEEIGVANAFSLAERAVSVIEDAKPLLKKMI
;
A
#
# COMPACT_ATOMS: atom_id res chain seq x y z
N MET A 1 32.24 -28.17 -41.03
CA MET A 1 30.85 -28.70 -41.10
C MET A 1 29.97 -27.67 -40.41
N ILE A 2 29.35 -26.75 -41.17
CA ILE A 2 28.01 -26.86 -41.79
C ILE A 2 26.93 -26.94 -40.69
N GLY A 3 25.92 -26.07 -40.58
CA GLY A 3 25.48 -24.99 -41.46
C GLY A 3 24.30 -24.18 -40.87
N SER A 4 24.10 -23.06 -41.56
CA SER A 4 23.03 -22.07 -41.72
C SER A 4 21.67 -22.10 -40.96
N PRO A 5 21.05 -20.91 -40.79
CA PRO A 5 19.64 -20.69 -40.44
C PRO A 5 18.70 -20.76 -41.67
N VAL A 6 17.41 -21.00 -41.42
CA VAL A 6 16.35 -21.08 -42.45
C VAL A 6 15.66 -19.72 -42.64
N MET A 7 15.68 -19.23 -43.88
CA MET A 7 14.81 -18.19 -44.45
C MET A 7 13.48 -18.80 -44.93
N SER A 8 12.42 -17.99 -44.95
CA SER A 8 11.25 -18.20 -45.83
C SER A 8 10.74 -16.81 -46.23
N SER A 9 11.01 -16.29 -47.43
CA SER A 9 10.56 -16.62 -48.79
C SER A 9 9.46 -15.65 -49.25
N SER A 10 9.86 -14.77 -50.17
CA SER A 10 9.01 -13.85 -50.92
C SER A 10 8.58 -14.51 -52.24
N SER A 11 7.33 -14.29 -52.66
CA SER A 11 6.87 -14.61 -54.02
C SER A 11 6.37 -13.35 -54.71
N MET A 12 7.00 -13.02 -55.84
CA MET A 12 6.49 -12.09 -56.84
C MET A 12 5.56 -12.85 -57.81
N ILE A 13 4.48 -12.21 -58.28
CA ILE A 13 3.86 -12.52 -59.58
C ILE A 13 3.48 -11.22 -60.28
N VAL A 14 3.76 -11.20 -61.59
CA VAL A 14 3.70 -10.09 -62.56
C VAL A 14 2.39 -10.13 -63.37
N CYS A 15 1.85 -8.92 -63.67
CA CYS A 15 1.02 -8.36 -64.76
C CYS A 15 0.20 -9.27 -65.73
N PRO A 16 -0.96 -8.79 -66.28
CA PRO A 16 -0.93 -7.90 -67.47
C PRO A 16 -2.02 -6.80 -67.57
N ARG A 17 -1.72 -5.80 -68.44
CA ARG A 17 -2.60 -4.74 -68.97
C ARG A 17 -3.79 -5.31 -69.75
N VAL A 18 -4.98 -4.70 -69.61
CA VAL A 18 -5.99 -4.57 -70.68
C VAL A 18 -6.75 -3.23 -70.52
N SER A 19 -6.82 -2.46 -71.59
CA SER A 19 -7.69 -1.28 -71.81
C SER A 19 -9.05 -1.75 -72.35
N PRO A 20 -10.14 -1.01 -72.13
CA PRO A 20 -10.81 -0.50 -73.33
C PRO A 20 -11.42 0.91 -73.22
N ASN A 21 -11.39 1.59 -74.36
CA ASN A 21 -12.20 2.76 -74.70
C ASN A 21 -13.71 2.48 -74.55
N GLY A 22 -14.45 3.47 -74.06
CA GLY A 22 -15.92 3.45 -74.06
C GLY A 22 -16.52 4.78 -73.59
N LEU A 23 -16.56 5.77 -74.48
CA LEU A 23 -17.43 6.94 -74.34
C LEU A 23 -18.85 6.58 -74.79
N PRO A 24 -19.88 7.04 -74.07
CA PRO A 24 -21.02 7.63 -74.75
C PRO A 24 -21.32 9.07 -74.28
N TYR A 25 -21.78 9.84 -75.25
CA TYR A 25 -22.15 11.25 -75.23
C TYR A 25 -23.53 11.51 -74.55
N LEU A 26 -23.63 12.68 -73.88
CA LEU A 26 -24.80 13.57 -73.66
C LEU A 26 -25.88 13.19 -72.62
N PRO A 27 -26.62 14.17 -72.02
CA PRO A 27 -26.79 15.60 -72.37
C PRO A 27 -26.53 16.61 -71.23
N PRO A 28 -26.46 17.94 -71.50
CA PRO A 28 -26.47 18.97 -70.47
C PRO A 28 -27.89 19.54 -70.21
N LYS A 29 -28.04 20.20 -69.03
CA LYS A 29 -29.10 21.11 -68.53
C LYS A 29 -30.30 20.48 -67.77
N PRO A 30 -30.94 21.22 -66.80
CA PRO A 30 -31.07 22.68 -66.77
C PRO A 30 -30.60 23.41 -65.49
N ARG A 31 -30.21 24.66 -65.71
CA ARG A 31 -30.10 25.72 -64.68
C ARG A 31 -31.50 26.01 -64.13
N THR A 32 -31.76 25.64 -62.89
CA THR A 32 -32.94 26.14 -62.18
C THR A 32 -32.62 27.52 -61.61
N ARG A 33 -33.05 28.57 -62.32
CA ARG A 33 -33.25 29.90 -61.73
C ARG A 33 -34.31 29.75 -60.63
N ARG A 34 -33.95 29.89 -59.35
CA ARG A 34 -34.95 30.19 -58.33
C ARG A 34 -35.28 31.67 -58.39
N LEU A 35 -36.52 31.95 -58.74
CA LEU A 35 -37.18 33.24 -58.57
C LEU A 35 -37.04 33.69 -57.11
N VAL A 36 -36.48 34.88 -56.90
CA VAL A 36 -36.58 35.58 -55.62
C VAL A 36 -37.95 36.23 -55.59
N VAL A 37 -38.88 35.65 -54.84
CA VAL A 37 -40.12 36.31 -54.44
C VAL A 37 -39.84 36.99 -53.11
N ARG A 38 -39.73 38.32 -53.14
CA ARG A 38 -39.61 39.18 -51.96
C ARG A 38 -41.02 39.56 -51.52
N ALA A 39 -41.54 38.87 -50.51
CA ALA A 39 -42.69 39.36 -49.76
C ALA A 39 -42.16 40.30 -48.67
N ALA A 40 -42.67 41.52 -48.65
CA ALA A 40 -42.38 42.52 -47.64
C ALA A 40 -43.60 42.73 -46.74
N SER A 41 -43.32 43.02 -45.46
CA SER A 41 -44.16 43.66 -44.41
C SER A 41 -44.29 42.79 -43.14
N PRO A 42 -44.55 43.38 -41.96
CA PRO A 42 -43.53 44.00 -41.12
C PRO A 42 -43.57 43.50 -39.64
N SER A 43 -42.61 44.01 -38.85
CA SER A 43 -42.66 44.19 -37.39
C SER A 43 -42.64 42.97 -36.43
N THR A 44 -41.49 42.84 -35.74
CA THR A 44 -41.37 43.00 -34.27
C THR A 44 -41.32 41.76 -33.35
N GLN A 45 -40.14 41.63 -32.71
CA GLN A 45 -39.73 40.99 -31.43
C GLN A 45 -39.00 39.63 -31.47
N PRO A 46 -37.98 39.46 -30.59
CA PRO A 46 -36.92 38.49 -30.72
C PRO A 46 -37.29 37.18 -30.04
N GLU A 47 -37.46 36.12 -30.82
CA GLU A 47 -37.56 34.79 -30.24
C GLU A 47 -36.20 34.31 -29.75
N GLY A 48 -36.22 33.74 -28.54
CA GLY A 48 -35.07 33.39 -27.73
C GLY A 48 -34.05 32.55 -28.50
N LYS A 49 -32.87 33.15 -28.69
CA LYS A 49 -31.67 32.38 -29.03
C LYS A 49 -31.31 31.58 -27.80
N CYS A 50 -31.39 30.25 -27.89
CA CYS A 50 -30.87 29.36 -26.85
C CYS A 50 -29.46 29.84 -26.44
N PRO A 51 -29.11 29.88 -25.14
CA PRO A 51 -27.80 30.36 -24.70
C PRO A 51 -26.64 29.59 -25.36
N LEU A 52 -26.90 28.34 -25.77
CA LEU A 52 -25.98 27.53 -26.55
C LEU A 52 -25.70 28.07 -27.96
N THR A 53 -26.66 28.71 -28.64
CA THR A 53 -26.41 29.27 -29.98
C THR A 53 -25.54 30.52 -29.91
N VAL A 54 -25.67 31.32 -28.86
CA VAL A 54 -24.79 32.48 -28.61
C VAL A 54 -23.35 32.03 -28.30
N VAL A 55 -23.17 31.01 -27.45
CA VAL A 55 -21.84 30.45 -27.13
C VAL A 55 -21.21 29.78 -28.37
N LEU A 56 -22.01 29.08 -29.17
CA LEU A 56 -21.54 28.46 -30.42
C LEU A 56 -21.16 29.50 -31.47
N ASP A 57 -21.92 30.59 -31.64
CA ASP A 57 -21.59 31.63 -32.61
C ASP A 57 -20.33 32.42 -32.23
N VAL A 58 -20.14 32.70 -30.93
CA VAL A 58 -18.92 33.34 -30.42
C VAL A 58 -17.70 32.45 -30.66
N SER A 59 -17.78 31.17 -30.30
CA SER A 59 -16.68 30.23 -30.54
C SER A 59 -16.36 30.07 -32.03
N ARG A 60 -17.38 30.04 -32.90
CA ARG A 60 -17.21 29.92 -34.36
C ARG A 60 -16.61 31.17 -35.01
N GLY A 61 -16.94 32.35 -34.48
CA GLY A 61 -16.36 33.63 -34.89
C GLY A 61 -14.87 33.73 -34.53
N ILE A 62 -14.53 33.37 -33.28
CA ILE A 62 -13.15 33.31 -32.80
C ILE A 62 -12.35 32.28 -33.60
N TRP A 63 -12.91 31.09 -33.85
CA TRP A 63 -12.23 30.04 -34.61
C TRP A 63 -11.92 30.46 -36.06
N ARG A 64 -12.82 31.22 -36.71
CA ARG A 64 -12.54 31.79 -38.03
C ARG A 64 -11.45 32.84 -37.98
N GLN A 65 -11.41 33.71 -36.97
CA GLN A 65 -10.36 34.73 -36.84
C GLN A 65 -8.99 34.09 -36.57
N THR A 66 -8.92 33.07 -35.72
CA THR A 66 -7.67 32.38 -35.39
C THR A 66 -7.16 31.48 -36.53
N LEU A 67 -8.05 30.91 -37.35
CA LEU A 67 -7.66 30.05 -38.49
C LEU A 67 -7.36 30.82 -39.78
N LYS A 68 -7.83 32.06 -39.92
CA LYS A 68 -7.59 32.90 -41.11
C LYS A 68 -6.09 33.12 -41.43
N PRO A 69 -5.22 33.48 -40.47
CA PRO A 69 -3.78 33.60 -40.75
C PRO A 69 -3.13 32.25 -41.06
N LEU A 70 -3.64 31.15 -40.49
CA LEU A 70 -3.11 29.80 -40.78
C LEU A 70 -3.45 29.33 -42.20
N SER A 71 -4.61 29.74 -42.74
CA SER A 71 -4.96 29.45 -44.13
C SER A 71 -4.10 30.22 -45.14
N ASP A 72 -3.55 31.39 -44.78
CA ASP A 72 -2.67 32.18 -45.66
C ASP A 72 -1.30 31.51 -45.88
N PHE A 73 -0.91 30.58 -44.98
CA PHE A 73 0.27 29.71 -45.15
C PHE A 73 0.01 28.48 -46.04
N GLY A 74 -1.15 28.38 -46.70
CA GLY A 74 -1.47 27.31 -47.65
C GLY A 74 -2.08 26.05 -47.04
N PHE A 75 -2.41 26.06 -45.75
CA PHE A 75 -3.05 24.92 -45.08
C PHE A 75 -4.56 24.89 -45.32
N GLY A 76 -5.06 23.83 -45.97
CA GLY A 76 -6.48 23.63 -46.23
C GLY A 76 -7.28 23.24 -44.97
N LYS A 77 -8.60 23.46 -44.98
CA LYS A 77 -9.50 23.15 -43.83
C LYS A 77 -9.41 21.70 -43.34
N ARG A 78 -9.15 20.73 -44.24
CA ARG A 78 -8.94 19.32 -43.88
C ARG A 78 -7.59 19.08 -43.20
N SER A 79 -6.53 19.72 -43.70
CA SER A 79 -5.18 19.64 -43.13
C SER A 79 -5.11 20.22 -41.71
N VAL A 80 -5.83 21.33 -41.45
CA VAL A 80 -5.96 21.89 -40.09
C VAL A 80 -6.65 20.90 -39.13
N TRP A 81 -7.67 20.19 -39.60
CA TRP A 81 -8.37 19.18 -38.79
C TRP A 81 -7.50 17.97 -38.49
N GLU A 82 -6.80 17.46 -39.51
CA GLU A 82 -5.85 16.34 -39.39
C GLU A 82 -4.68 16.68 -38.43
N GLY A 83 -4.12 17.89 -38.53
CA GLY A 83 -3.10 18.38 -37.60
C GLY A 83 -3.62 18.59 -36.18
N GLY A 84 -4.88 19.01 -36.02
CA GLY A 84 -5.54 19.14 -34.72
C GLY A 84 -5.69 17.80 -34.00
N VAL A 85 -6.05 16.73 -34.72
CA VAL A 85 -6.13 15.37 -34.15
C VAL A 85 -4.76 14.88 -33.71
N GLY A 86 -3.72 15.12 -34.52
CA GLY A 86 -2.33 14.78 -34.15
C GLY A 86 -1.87 15.52 -32.89
N LEU A 87 -2.11 16.83 -32.80
CA LEU A 87 -1.77 17.63 -31.63
C LEU A 87 -2.56 17.18 -30.38
N PHE A 88 -3.83 16.81 -30.54
CA PHE A 88 -4.65 16.29 -29.44
C PHE A 88 -4.09 14.97 -28.90
N LEU A 89 -3.69 14.04 -29.78
CA LEU A 89 -3.09 12.78 -29.36
C LEU A 89 -1.74 12.98 -28.65
N VAL A 90 -0.88 13.84 -29.21
CA VAL A 90 0.44 14.13 -28.62
C VAL A 90 0.30 14.83 -27.26
N SER A 91 -0.56 15.84 -27.17
CA SER A 91 -0.81 16.55 -25.91
C SER A 91 -1.47 15.64 -24.86
N GLY A 92 -2.46 14.83 -25.25
CA GLY A 92 -3.09 13.85 -24.38
C GLY A 92 -2.10 12.82 -23.85
N ALA A 93 -1.25 12.25 -24.72
CA ALA A 93 -0.21 11.32 -24.32
C ALA A 93 0.80 11.97 -23.35
N THR A 94 1.18 13.23 -23.58
CA THR A 94 2.11 13.96 -22.72
C THR A 94 1.51 14.21 -21.33
N LEU A 95 0.26 14.66 -21.26
CA LEU A 95 -0.44 14.87 -19.98
C LEU A 95 -0.61 13.56 -19.20
N LEU A 96 -0.94 12.46 -19.89
CA LEU A 96 -1.04 11.14 -19.27
C LEU A 96 0.31 10.67 -18.72
N ALA A 97 1.40 10.84 -19.47
CA ALA A 97 2.74 10.47 -19.01
C ALA A 97 3.17 11.27 -17.78
N LEU A 98 2.91 12.58 -17.76
CA LEU A 98 3.20 13.44 -16.60
C LEU A 98 2.35 13.05 -15.37
N SER A 99 1.06 12.78 -15.56
CA SER A 99 0.17 12.33 -14.49
C SER A 99 0.62 10.99 -13.91
N TRP A 100 0.99 10.04 -14.76
CA TRP A 100 1.51 8.74 -14.33
C TRP A 100 2.83 8.87 -13.57
N ALA A 101 3.74 9.71 -14.07
CA ALA A 101 5.00 10.01 -13.39
C ALA A 101 4.77 10.66 -12.02
N TRP A 102 3.82 11.59 -11.90
CA TRP A 102 3.46 12.21 -10.62
C TRP A 102 2.88 11.18 -9.66
N LEU A 103 1.92 10.36 -10.09
CA LEU A 103 1.31 9.33 -9.25
C LEU A 103 2.35 8.34 -8.71
N ARG A 104 3.28 7.94 -9.57
CA ARG A 104 4.42 7.09 -9.18
C ARG A 104 5.34 7.82 -8.21
N GLY A 105 5.65 9.10 -8.43
CA GLY A 105 6.45 9.91 -7.52
C GLY A 105 5.85 10.05 -6.13
N PHE A 106 4.53 10.22 -6.02
CA PHE A 106 3.83 10.29 -4.74
C PHE A 106 3.90 8.96 -3.97
N GLN A 107 3.67 7.84 -4.66
CA GLN A 107 3.81 6.51 -4.04
C GLN A 107 5.24 6.20 -3.60
N MET A 108 6.24 6.61 -4.39
CA MET A 108 7.64 6.46 -4.01
C MET A 108 7.97 7.30 -2.77
N ARG A 109 7.45 8.54 -2.67
CA ARG A 109 7.64 9.40 -1.49
C ARG A 109 7.10 8.78 -0.20
N ALA A 110 5.95 8.10 -0.26
CA ALA A 110 5.40 7.38 0.88
C ALA A 110 6.28 6.21 1.32
N LYS A 111 6.91 5.50 0.38
CA LYS A 111 7.85 4.41 0.69
C LYS A 111 9.17 4.90 1.32
N PHE A 112 9.60 6.13 1.04
CA PHE A 112 10.84 6.69 1.59
C PHE A 112 10.72 7.20 3.03
N ARG A 113 9.53 7.19 3.63
CA ARG A 113 9.32 7.61 5.02
C ARG A 113 9.40 6.49 6.04
N LYS A 114 9.68 5.27 5.58
CA LYS A 114 9.84 4.12 6.47
C LYS A 114 11.23 4.13 7.08
N TYR A 115 11.33 3.69 8.33
CA TYR A 115 12.60 3.41 8.99
C TYR A 115 12.57 2.03 9.62
N GLN A 116 13.75 1.50 9.89
CA GLN A 116 13.91 0.19 10.50
C GLN A 116 14.32 0.35 11.96
N THR A 117 13.87 -0.57 12.80
CA THR A 117 14.29 -0.69 14.20
C THR A 117 14.58 -2.15 14.50
N VAL A 118 15.53 -2.41 15.40
CA VAL A 118 15.93 -3.76 15.77
C VAL A 118 15.56 -4.02 17.22
N PHE A 119 14.66 -4.96 17.44
CA PHE A 119 14.30 -5.41 18.78
C PHE A 119 15.24 -6.55 19.19
N GLU A 120 16.03 -6.30 20.24
CA GLU A 120 16.84 -7.35 20.87
C GLU A 120 16.02 -8.05 21.94
N LEU A 121 15.73 -9.32 21.72
CA LEU A 121 14.84 -10.13 22.55
C LEU A 121 15.61 -11.31 23.14
N SER A 122 15.35 -11.66 24.39
CA SER A 122 15.84 -12.92 24.97
C SER A 122 15.08 -14.13 24.40
N GLN A 123 13.77 -13.98 24.21
CA GLN A 123 12.87 -15.01 23.70
C GLN A 123 11.88 -14.41 22.71
N ALA A 124 11.60 -15.14 21.63
CA ALA A 124 10.82 -14.64 20.50
C ALA A 124 9.34 -15.05 20.53
N SER A 125 8.90 -15.96 21.42
CA SER A 125 7.50 -16.40 21.56
C SER A 125 6.77 -16.67 20.23
N GLY A 126 7.46 -17.25 19.24
CA GLY A 126 6.91 -17.53 17.91
C GLY A 126 6.94 -16.37 16.91
N SER A 127 7.68 -15.29 17.17
CA SER A 127 7.77 -14.14 16.25
C SER A 127 8.30 -14.55 14.88
N CYS A 128 7.60 -14.13 13.84
CA CYS A 128 7.93 -14.45 12.46
C CYS A 128 7.94 -13.17 11.62
N THR A 129 8.36 -13.29 10.36
CA THR A 129 8.16 -12.20 9.39
C THR A 129 6.67 -11.90 9.26
N GLY A 130 6.30 -10.62 9.35
CA GLY A 130 4.92 -10.15 9.35
C GLY A 130 4.32 -9.94 10.74
N THR A 131 5.01 -10.32 11.83
CA THR A 131 4.55 -10.02 13.19
C THR A 131 4.27 -8.51 13.34
N PRO A 132 3.06 -8.11 13.76
CA PRO A 132 2.70 -6.71 13.87
C PRO A 132 3.42 -6.05 15.05
N VAL A 133 3.91 -4.84 14.82
CA VAL A 133 4.49 -3.97 15.85
C VAL A 133 3.45 -2.91 16.19
N ARG A 134 3.14 -2.76 17.47
CA ARG A 134 2.08 -1.88 17.96
C ARG A 134 2.61 -0.91 19.01
N ILE A 135 2.12 0.31 18.99
CA ILE A 135 2.32 1.27 20.09
C ILE A 135 0.96 1.46 20.75
N ARG A 136 0.86 1.15 22.05
CA ARG A 136 -0.39 1.25 22.83
C ARG A 136 -1.61 0.63 22.12
N GLY A 137 -1.39 -0.51 21.45
CA GLY A 137 -2.44 -1.25 20.74
C GLY A 137 -2.72 -0.81 19.30
N VAL A 138 -2.06 0.22 18.76
CA VAL A 138 -2.19 0.62 17.34
C VAL A 138 -1.02 0.06 16.54
N THR A 139 -1.31 -0.63 15.43
CA THR A 139 -0.26 -1.14 14.53
C THR A 139 0.47 0.01 13.85
N VAL A 140 1.79 0.01 13.97
CA VAL A 140 2.68 1.04 13.43
C VAL A 140 3.73 0.50 12.46
N GLY A 141 3.84 -0.82 12.38
CA GLY A 141 4.86 -1.49 11.59
C GLY A 141 4.75 -3.00 11.63
N SER A 142 5.71 -3.68 11.01
CA SER A 142 5.78 -5.13 10.98
C SER A 142 7.22 -5.63 10.97
N VAL A 143 7.44 -6.83 11.50
CA VAL A 143 8.74 -7.50 11.48
C VAL A 143 9.06 -7.95 10.05
N ILE A 144 10.15 -7.47 9.47
CA ILE A 144 10.59 -7.85 8.13
C ILE A 144 11.55 -9.04 8.15
N ARG A 145 12.27 -9.25 9.25
CA ARG A 145 13.27 -10.30 9.39
C ARG A 145 13.53 -10.62 10.86
N VAL A 146 13.73 -11.91 11.17
CA VAL A 146 14.17 -12.37 12.49
C VAL A 146 15.51 -13.07 12.33
N ASN A 147 16.53 -12.63 13.08
CA ASN A 147 17.85 -13.24 13.12
C ASN A 147 18.04 -13.91 14.49
N PRO A 148 18.04 -15.24 14.55
CA PRO A 148 18.39 -15.93 15.78
C PRO A 148 19.90 -15.84 16.03
N SER A 149 20.29 -15.60 17.27
CA SER A 149 21.67 -15.74 17.77
C SER A 149 21.66 -16.48 19.10
N LEU A 150 22.82 -17.03 19.49
CA LEU A 150 22.94 -17.87 20.70
C LEU A 150 22.65 -17.10 22.00
N LYS A 151 22.91 -15.79 21.99
CA LYS A 151 22.72 -14.94 23.17
C LYS A 151 21.33 -14.31 23.20
N ASN A 152 20.93 -13.71 22.08
CA ASN A 152 19.70 -12.94 21.90
C ASN A 152 19.15 -13.19 20.50
N ILE A 153 17.88 -12.85 20.28
CA ILE A 153 17.22 -12.85 18.98
C ILE A 153 17.04 -11.40 18.53
N GLU A 154 17.40 -11.10 17.29
CA GLU A 154 17.23 -9.77 16.71
C GLU A 154 16.04 -9.77 15.75
N ALA A 155 14.93 -9.16 16.14
CA ALA A 155 13.78 -8.95 15.27
C ALA A 155 13.88 -7.57 14.61
N VAL A 156 14.15 -7.55 13.30
CA VAL A 156 14.21 -6.33 12.50
C VAL A 156 12.79 -5.99 12.06
N ALA A 157 12.30 -4.84 12.49
CA ALA A 157 11.00 -4.31 12.10
C ALA A 157 11.11 -3.07 11.23
N GLU A 158 10.16 -2.94 10.33
CA GLU A 158 9.94 -1.75 9.51
C GLU A 158 8.75 -0.98 10.07
N ILE A 159 8.97 0.30 10.38
CA ILE A 159 7.94 1.24 10.82
C ILE A 159 7.42 2.02 9.62
N GLU A 160 6.09 2.22 9.55
CA GLU A 160 5.42 2.70 8.35
C GLU A 160 5.64 4.19 8.03
N ASP A 161 5.87 5.03 9.04
CA ASP A 161 5.99 6.49 8.89
C ASP A 161 7.06 7.05 9.84
N ASP A 162 7.83 8.03 9.37
CA ASP A 162 8.89 8.71 10.11
C ASP A 162 8.35 9.65 11.19
N LYS A 163 7.05 9.94 11.15
CA LYS A 163 6.33 10.64 12.22
C LYS A 163 6.04 9.75 13.44
N ILE A 164 6.12 8.44 13.30
CA ILE A 164 5.90 7.51 14.40
C ILE A 164 7.19 7.43 15.20
N ILE A 165 7.21 8.09 16.34
CA ILE A 165 8.37 8.17 17.22
C ILE A 165 8.29 7.05 18.26
N ILE A 166 9.37 6.29 18.40
CA ILE A 166 9.55 5.31 19.47
C ILE A 166 10.54 5.89 20.50
N PRO A 167 10.08 6.31 21.69
CA PRO A 167 10.96 6.76 22.77
C PRO A 167 11.88 5.65 23.28
N ARG A 168 13.11 5.98 23.67
CA ARG A 168 14.05 4.99 24.22
C ARG A 168 13.65 4.43 25.58
N ASN A 169 12.89 5.19 26.35
CA ASN A 169 12.37 4.76 27.65
C ASN A 169 11.13 3.86 27.52
N SER A 170 10.72 3.49 26.30
CA SER A 170 9.60 2.58 26.07
C SER A 170 9.92 1.17 26.55
N LEU A 171 8.94 0.54 27.21
CA LEU A 171 8.95 -0.89 27.44
C LEU A 171 8.53 -1.58 26.13
N VAL A 172 9.39 -2.46 25.62
CA VAL A 172 9.08 -3.28 24.46
C VAL A 172 8.85 -4.70 24.93
N GLU A 173 7.67 -5.25 24.67
CA GLU A 173 7.28 -6.59 25.09
C GLU A 173 6.83 -7.41 23.89
N VAL A 174 7.26 -8.68 23.86
CA VAL A 174 6.73 -9.66 22.91
C VAL A 174 5.61 -10.41 23.59
N ASN A 175 4.39 -10.10 23.19
CA ASN A 175 3.18 -10.72 23.69
C ASN A 175 2.66 -11.75 22.71
N GLN A 176 2.13 -12.83 23.23
CA GLN A 176 1.40 -13.84 22.48
C GLN A 176 -0.03 -13.85 23.01
N SER A 177 -1.00 -13.55 22.15
CA SER A 177 -2.39 -13.35 22.57
C SER A 177 -3.36 -13.71 21.45
N GLY A 178 -4.65 -13.82 21.79
CA GLY A 178 -5.71 -14.21 20.87
C GLY A 178 -5.92 -15.72 20.79
N LEU A 179 -7.04 -16.13 20.20
CA LEU A 179 -7.45 -17.54 20.10
C LEU A 179 -6.52 -18.37 19.21
N LEU A 180 -5.85 -17.71 18.26
CA LEU A 180 -4.94 -18.33 17.30
C LEU A 180 -3.46 -18.18 17.70
N MET A 181 -3.21 -17.78 18.96
CA MET A 181 -1.85 -17.73 19.50
C MET A 181 -0.94 -16.79 18.70
N GLU A 182 -1.45 -15.61 18.38
CA GLU A 182 -0.78 -14.62 17.54
C GLU A 182 0.28 -13.86 18.35
N THR A 183 1.50 -13.82 17.83
CA THR A 183 2.59 -13.05 18.41
C THR A 183 2.52 -11.60 17.92
N MET A 184 2.65 -10.64 18.83
CA MET A 184 2.72 -9.20 18.56
C MET A 184 3.80 -8.54 19.41
N ILE A 185 4.42 -7.49 18.88
CA ILE A 185 5.40 -6.69 19.62
C ILE A 185 4.68 -5.43 20.07
N ASP A 186 4.45 -5.29 21.37
CA ASP A 186 3.81 -4.13 21.97
C ASP A 186 4.87 -3.19 22.55
N ILE A 187 4.76 -1.91 22.20
CA ILE A 187 5.62 -0.84 22.67
C ILE A 187 4.78 0.07 23.56
N THR A 188 5.23 0.22 24.80
CA THR A 188 4.59 1.06 25.82
C THR A 188 5.57 2.16 26.26
N PRO A 189 5.43 3.40 25.73
CA PRO A 189 6.21 4.54 26.19
C PRO A 189 5.97 4.81 27.67
N LYS A 190 7.06 4.97 28.44
CA LYS A 190 7.00 5.36 29.84
C LYS A 190 6.97 6.89 29.97
N ASP A 191 6.31 7.37 31.02
CA ASP A 191 6.33 8.79 31.33
C ASP A 191 7.65 9.18 32.02
N PRO A 192 8.20 10.38 31.73
CA PRO A 192 7.71 11.35 30.77
C PRO A 192 7.99 10.94 29.31
N ILE A 193 7.04 11.22 28.41
CA ILE A 193 7.22 11.02 26.98
C ILE A 193 8.15 12.13 26.45
N PRO A 194 9.32 11.81 25.90
CA PRO A 194 10.22 12.82 25.36
C PRO A 194 9.65 13.44 24.09
N GLU A 195 9.85 14.75 23.93
CA GLU A 195 9.55 15.48 22.70
C GLU A 195 10.86 15.70 21.93
N PRO A 196 11.15 14.89 20.89
CA PRO A 196 12.39 15.05 20.14
C PRO A 196 12.33 16.28 19.23
N SER A 197 13.48 16.92 19.03
CA SER A 197 13.61 18.02 18.07
C SER A 197 13.74 17.51 16.63
N VAL A 198 14.24 16.27 16.45
CA VAL A 198 14.50 15.66 15.14
C VAL A 198 13.84 14.29 14.98
N GLY A 199 13.52 13.92 13.74
CA GLY A 199 12.90 12.63 13.42
C GLY A 199 13.89 11.45 13.34
N PRO A 200 13.39 10.20 13.29
CA PRO A 200 14.19 8.97 13.35
C PRO A 200 15.15 8.76 12.16
N LEU A 201 14.87 9.34 10.99
CA LEU A 201 15.78 9.29 9.82
C LEU A 201 16.80 10.43 9.79
N HIS A 202 16.73 11.39 10.72
CA HIS A 202 17.62 12.54 10.72
C HIS A 202 19.03 12.16 11.21
N GLN A 203 20.07 12.73 10.61
CA GLN A 203 21.46 12.43 10.96
C GLN A 203 21.81 12.77 12.42
N GLU A 204 21.06 13.70 13.03
CA GLU A 204 21.28 14.16 14.40
C GLU A 204 20.46 13.38 15.44
N CYS A 205 19.61 12.43 15.02
CA CYS A 205 18.80 11.61 15.92
C CYS A 205 19.66 10.90 16.99
N GLY A 206 20.80 10.33 16.56
CA GLY A 206 21.72 9.65 17.47
C GLY A 206 22.42 10.56 18.48
N LYS A 207 22.50 11.88 18.22
CA LYS A 207 23.10 12.86 19.14
C LYS A 207 22.15 13.22 20.28
N GLU A 208 20.85 13.30 19.98
CA GLU A 208 19.80 13.61 20.95
C GLU A 208 19.52 12.42 21.88
N GLY A 209 19.53 11.19 21.34
CA GLY A 209 19.46 9.96 22.14
C GLY A 209 18.12 9.75 22.87
N LEU A 210 17.10 10.57 22.63
CA LEU A 210 15.78 10.46 23.26
C LEU A 210 14.89 9.40 22.60
N ILE A 211 15.09 9.16 21.31
CA ILE A 211 14.28 8.26 20.47
C ILE A 211 15.15 7.17 19.84
N VAL A 212 14.50 6.12 19.33
CA VAL A 212 15.16 5.06 18.57
C VAL A 212 15.28 5.50 17.10
N CYS A 213 16.50 5.55 16.59
CA CYS A 213 16.79 6.02 15.23
C CYS A 213 16.75 4.87 14.19
N ASP A 214 16.87 5.21 12.91
CA ASP A 214 16.95 4.21 11.84
C ASP A 214 18.07 3.18 12.09
N ARG A 215 17.70 1.90 12.01
CA ARG A 215 18.53 0.70 12.24
C ARG A 215 19.17 0.63 13.61
N GLU A 216 18.64 1.37 14.57
CA GLU A 216 19.09 1.30 15.93
C GLU A 216 18.44 0.13 16.69
N LYS A 217 19.12 -0.34 17.73
CA LYS A 217 18.68 -1.43 18.57
C LYS A 217 18.02 -0.92 19.84
N ILE A 218 16.90 -1.53 20.22
CA ILE A 218 16.24 -1.36 21.51
C ILE A 218 16.01 -2.73 22.15
N LYS A 219 16.20 -2.81 23.46
CA LYS A 219 15.97 -4.05 24.21
C LYS A 219 14.47 -4.27 24.37
N GLY A 220 14.03 -5.48 24.10
CA GLY A 220 12.69 -5.94 24.43
C GLY A 220 12.74 -7.14 25.38
N GLU A 221 11.63 -7.32 26.08
CA GLU A 221 11.43 -8.35 27.07
C GLU A 221 10.31 -9.30 26.61
N GLN A 222 10.30 -10.51 27.16
CA GLN A 222 9.20 -11.43 26.93
C GLN A 222 8.04 -10.99 27.82
N GLY A 223 6.89 -10.70 27.20
CA GLY A 223 5.65 -10.44 27.93
C GLY A 223 4.87 -11.73 28.17
N VAL A 224 3.56 -11.69 27.97
CA VAL A 224 2.71 -12.87 28.17
C VAL A 224 2.93 -13.88 27.05
N SER A 225 3.23 -15.14 27.40
CA SER A 225 3.30 -16.24 26.44
C SER A 225 2.56 -17.49 26.92
N LEU A 226 1.86 -18.15 25.99
CA LEU A 226 1.07 -19.34 26.29
C LEU A 226 1.98 -20.55 26.50
N ASP A 227 3.09 -20.63 25.77
CA ASP A 227 4.10 -21.68 25.93
C ASP A 227 4.70 -21.67 27.34
N GLU A 228 4.96 -20.50 27.90
CA GLU A 228 5.47 -20.37 29.27
C GLU A 228 4.41 -20.72 30.31
N LEU A 229 3.15 -20.31 30.10
CA LEU A 229 2.05 -20.70 30.97
C LEU A 229 1.85 -22.22 31.00
N VAL A 230 1.83 -22.87 29.83
CA VAL A 230 1.74 -24.33 29.72
C VAL A 230 2.98 -24.98 30.33
N GLY A 231 4.16 -24.40 30.13
CA GLY A 231 5.40 -24.85 30.78
C GLY A 231 5.33 -24.81 32.31
N ILE A 232 4.77 -23.73 32.88
CA ILE A 232 4.57 -23.60 34.32
C ILE A 232 3.57 -24.64 34.83
N PHE A 233 2.42 -24.80 34.17
CA PHE A 233 1.41 -25.79 34.60
C PHE A 233 1.88 -27.23 34.48
N THR A 234 2.62 -27.57 33.43
CA THR A 234 3.16 -28.93 33.27
C THR A 234 4.26 -29.25 34.28
N ARG A 235 5.13 -28.28 34.60
CA ARG A 235 6.09 -28.41 35.71
C ARG A 235 5.38 -28.58 37.03
N MET A 236 4.41 -27.71 37.34
CA MET A 236 3.62 -27.81 38.57
C MET A 236 2.88 -29.15 38.68
N GLY A 237 2.32 -29.65 37.59
CA GLY A 237 1.66 -30.97 37.57
C GLY A 237 2.64 -32.11 37.88
N ARG A 238 3.85 -32.06 37.30
CA ARG A 238 4.92 -33.02 37.61
C ARG A 238 5.41 -32.91 39.05
N ASP A 239 5.59 -31.69 39.55
CA ASP A 239 6.03 -31.46 40.93
C ASP A 239 4.99 -32.00 41.94
N VAL A 240 3.69 -31.86 41.65
CA VAL A 240 2.61 -32.44 42.48
C VAL A 240 2.61 -33.98 42.40
N GLU A 241 2.91 -34.54 41.24
CA GLU A 241 3.04 -35.99 41.06
C GLU A 241 4.29 -36.55 41.76
N GLU A 242 5.41 -35.82 41.70
CA GLU A 242 6.73 -36.22 42.24
C GLU A 242 6.87 -35.98 43.75
N ILE A 243 6.52 -34.79 44.24
CA ILE A 243 6.46 -34.50 45.70
C ILE A 243 5.34 -35.31 46.35
N GLY A 244 4.35 -35.68 45.54
CA GLY A 244 3.63 -36.92 45.71
C GLY A 244 2.40 -36.78 46.58
N VAL A 245 1.26 -36.81 45.90
CA VAL A 245 -0.02 -37.24 46.48
C VAL A 245 0.17 -38.48 47.36
N ALA A 246 1.03 -39.43 46.95
CA ALA A 246 1.36 -40.62 47.74
C ALA A 246 2.10 -40.31 49.06
N ASN A 247 3.06 -39.38 49.07
CA ASN A 247 3.73 -38.97 50.31
C ASN A 247 2.75 -38.23 51.23
N ALA A 248 1.93 -37.34 50.68
CA ALA A 248 0.87 -36.65 51.43
C ALA A 248 -0.14 -37.65 52.04
N PHE A 249 -0.56 -38.67 51.28
CA PHE A 249 -1.41 -39.75 51.80
C PHE A 249 -0.71 -40.57 52.88
N SER A 250 0.56 -40.92 52.70
CA SER A 250 1.32 -41.68 53.71
C SER A 250 1.54 -40.90 55.01
N LEU A 251 1.73 -39.58 54.92
CA LEU A 251 1.81 -38.70 56.08
C LEU A 251 0.47 -38.57 56.78
N ALA A 252 -0.62 -38.50 56.02
CA ALA A 252 -1.98 -38.50 56.57
C ALA A 252 -2.28 -39.81 57.30
N GLU A 253 -1.96 -40.98 56.72
CA GLU A 253 -2.12 -42.27 57.40
C GLU A 253 -1.30 -42.36 58.68
N ARG A 254 -0.03 -41.93 58.65
CA ARG A 254 0.83 -41.91 59.85
C ARG A 254 0.31 -40.96 60.93
N ALA A 255 -0.25 -39.81 60.55
CA ALA A 255 -0.85 -38.89 61.51
C ALA A 255 -2.10 -39.50 62.15
N VAL A 256 -2.95 -40.17 61.35
CA VAL A 256 -4.15 -40.85 61.84
C VAL A 256 -3.78 -41.97 62.82
N SER A 257 -2.77 -42.80 62.52
CA SER A 257 -2.38 -43.89 63.42
C SER A 257 -1.86 -43.37 64.77
N VAL A 258 -1.07 -42.30 64.78
CA VAL A 258 -0.57 -41.68 66.03
C VAL A 258 -1.73 -41.11 66.87
N ILE A 259 -2.74 -40.54 66.24
CA ILE A 259 -3.94 -40.04 66.94
C ILE A 259 -4.72 -41.20 67.55
N GLU A 260 -4.85 -42.32 66.84
CA GLU A 260 -5.56 -43.51 67.32
C GLU A 260 -4.84 -44.17 68.51
N ASP A 261 -3.51 -44.25 68.47
CA ASP A 261 -2.67 -44.74 69.57
C ASP A 261 -2.75 -43.83 70.82
N ALA A 262 -2.92 -42.52 70.63
CA ALA A 262 -3.04 -41.55 71.72
C ALA A 262 -4.47 -41.48 72.33
N LYS A 263 -5.48 -41.97 71.62
CA LYS A 263 -6.89 -41.99 72.04
C LYS A 263 -7.15 -42.58 73.44
N PRO A 264 -6.56 -43.73 73.85
CA PRO A 264 -6.75 -44.26 75.21
C PRO A 264 -6.14 -43.39 76.32
N LEU A 265 -5.12 -42.58 76.02
CA LEU A 265 -4.51 -41.66 77.00
C LEU A 265 -5.41 -40.45 77.24
N LEU A 266 -6.02 -39.91 76.18
CA LEU A 266 -7.01 -38.84 76.29
C LEU A 266 -8.26 -39.28 77.06
N LYS A 267 -8.68 -40.54 76.91
CA LYS A 267 -9.83 -41.11 77.61
C LYS A 267 -9.62 -41.31 79.12
N LYS A 268 -8.38 -41.22 79.63
CA LYS A 268 -8.07 -41.28 81.07
C LYS A 268 -8.01 -39.89 81.74
N MET A 269 -8.01 -38.81 80.95
CA MET A 269 -7.96 -37.43 81.44
C MET A 269 -9.35 -36.76 81.51
N ILE A 270 -10.40 -37.47 81.10
CA ILE A 270 -11.83 -37.11 81.22
C ILE A 270 -12.46 -38.10 82.18
#